data_AF-A0A3P9N9D9-F1
#
_entry.id   AF-A0A3P9N9D9-F1
#
_cell.length_a   1.000
_cell.length_b   1.000
_cell.length_c   1.000
_cell.angle_alpha   90.00
_cell.angle_beta   90.00
_cell.angle_gamma   90.00
#
_symmetry.space_group_name_H-M   'P 1'
#
loop_
_entity.id
_entity.type
_entity.pdbx_description
1 polymer ?
#
loop_
_entity_poly.entity_id
_entity_poly.type
_entity_poly.pdbx_seq_one_letter_code
_entity_poly.pdbx_strand_id
1 'polypeptide(L)'
;MTELQQSKYQDLQAGLPSELSMQLAEVALALGSAEDQLIYLAFILVHKLPIFVLLFSLTDLDLYMCVSNVFGSLFYSFSCLQALCEECESCGGSLAELGVAVQEFGEQNPLLSKQLGGAVVKLTELQRQTAQQAQDKVNRLKKAEKLVEEYHNMKAFILAWIEKAEDLVSGNIVWSSATQLQEQIRSHQALLRECRGLHGDLEAMGEREGQLVDVLHMEGWSQQVKHLSRRTEELQQLAKTRFQSLQDAAKDMLRLEAEVKSLHAAVDQIQVALASPDLNKLSLREQLTQRQLLLVDMEGFKQQVASVQQCQSALRLPEEVVASLPICRTAQSLQQEASQLQHTTIQQCNILQECLFSFGPHQGHIYFQPFGCGQFFLSSE
;
A
#
# COMPACT_ATOMS: atom_id res chain seq x y z
N MET A 1 91.19 -63.46 -27.46
CA MET A 1 91.41 -62.26 -26.62
C MET A 1 90.11 -61.49 -26.35
N THR A 2 89.13 -61.49 -27.26
CA THR A 2 87.81 -60.88 -27.06
C THR A 2 86.84 -61.73 -26.21
N GLU A 3 86.88 -63.06 -26.31
CA GLU A 3 85.99 -63.94 -25.51
C GLU A 3 86.34 -63.98 -24.02
N LEU A 4 87.63 -63.87 -23.66
CA LEU A 4 88.07 -63.87 -22.25
C LEU A 4 87.75 -62.55 -21.53
N GLN A 5 87.57 -61.46 -22.28
CA GLN A 5 87.09 -60.18 -21.72
C GLN A 5 85.55 -60.14 -21.65
N GLN A 6 84.84 -60.78 -22.59
CA GLN A 6 83.38 -60.96 -22.46
C GLN A 6 83.00 -61.87 -21.28
N SER A 7 83.72 -62.97 -21.05
CA SER A 7 83.52 -63.82 -19.86
C SER A 7 83.78 -63.06 -18.56
N LYS A 8 84.85 -62.25 -18.48
CA LYS A 8 85.13 -61.44 -17.28
C LYS A 8 84.09 -60.36 -17.01
N TYR A 9 83.48 -59.77 -18.04
CA TYR A 9 82.37 -58.82 -17.85
C TYR A 9 81.05 -59.54 -17.52
N GLN A 10 80.80 -60.73 -18.07
CA GLN A 10 79.63 -61.55 -17.74
C GLN A 10 79.70 -62.12 -16.33
N ASP A 11 80.87 -62.52 -15.84
CA ASP A 11 81.07 -63.00 -14.46
C ASP A 11 80.98 -61.86 -13.43
N LEU A 12 81.32 -60.63 -13.81
CA LEU A 12 81.04 -59.43 -13.00
C LEU A 12 79.55 -59.05 -13.00
N GLN A 13 78.81 -59.32 -14.09
CA GLN A 13 77.35 -59.14 -14.17
C GLN A 13 76.58 -60.26 -13.46
N ALA A 14 77.15 -61.47 -13.38
CA ALA A 14 76.62 -62.61 -12.62
C ALA A 14 76.99 -62.56 -11.12
N GLY A 15 77.89 -61.65 -10.74
CA GLY A 15 78.45 -61.50 -9.40
C GLY A 15 78.04 -60.21 -8.69
N LEU A 16 76.84 -59.68 -8.92
CA LEU A 16 76.25 -58.82 -7.89
C LEU A 16 75.90 -59.74 -6.72
N PRO A 17 76.42 -59.52 -5.49
CA PRO A 17 75.89 -60.17 -4.30
C PRO A 17 74.36 -60.09 -4.33
N SER A 18 73.65 -61.19 -4.04
CA SER A 18 72.18 -61.22 -4.04
C SER A 18 71.59 -60.04 -3.27
N GLU A 19 72.27 -59.60 -2.21
CA GLU A 19 71.99 -58.41 -1.41
C GLU A 19 71.98 -57.10 -2.23
N LEU A 20 72.97 -56.89 -3.09
CA LEU A 20 73.05 -55.69 -3.95
C LEU A 20 72.01 -55.73 -5.07
N SER A 21 71.69 -56.91 -5.59
CA SER A 21 70.64 -57.04 -6.62
C SER A 21 69.24 -56.85 -6.02
N MET A 22 69.02 -57.32 -4.79
CA MET A 22 67.79 -57.11 -4.03
C MET A 22 67.64 -55.64 -3.65
N GLN A 23 68.70 -54.99 -3.16
CA GLN A 23 68.68 -53.54 -2.88
C GLN A 23 68.44 -52.71 -4.14
N LEU A 24 68.99 -53.11 -5.30
CA LEU A 24 68.73 -52.40 -6.55
C LEU A 24 67.27 -52.57 -7.01
N ALA A 25 66.68 -53.75 -6.81
CA ALA A 25 65.26 -54.01 -7.12
C ALA A 25 64.32 -53.27 -6.15
N GLU A 26 64.65 -53.20 -4.86
CA GLU A 26 63.93 -52.40 -3.87
C GLU A 26 64.02 -50.90 -4.19
N VAL A 27 65.20 -50.40 -4.58
CA VAL A 27 65.38 -49.01 -5.02
C VAL A 27 64.63 -48.74 -6.33
N ALA A 28 64.61 -49.68 -7.27
CA ALA A 28 63.84 -49.53 -8.51
C ALA A 28 62.32 -49.54 -8.28
N LEU A 29 61.82 -50.37 -7.36
CA LEU A 29 60.42 -50.38 -6.93
C LEU A 29 60.05 -49.11 -6.16
N ALA A 30 60.92 -48.64 -5.27
CA ALA A 30 60.74 -47.38 -4.56
C ALA A 30 60.76 -46.19 -5.52
N LEU A 31 61.64 -46.19 -6.54
CA LEU A 31 61.63 -45.18 -7.59
C LEU A 31 60.35 -45.24 -8.41
N GLY A 32 59.92 -46.42 -8.85
CA GLY A 32 58.68 -46.58 -9.62
C GLY A 32 57.45 -46.13 -8.84
N SER A 33 57.37 -46.49 -7.55
CA SER A 33 56.33 -46.01 -6.63
C SER A 33 56.36 -44.49 -6.46
N ALA A 34 57.54 -43.89 -6.34
CA ALA A 34 57.68 -42.44 -6.23
C ALA A 34 57.31 -41.73 -7.54
N GLU A 35 57.58 -42.35 -8.69
CA GLU A 35 57.24 -41.85 -10.02
C GLU A 35 55.71 -41.92 -10.25
N ASP A 36 55.06 -43.02 -9.87
CA ASP A 36 53.60 -43.16 -9.92
C ASP A 36 52.89 -42.18 -8.98
N GLN A 37 53.43 -41.96 -7.76
CA GLN A 37 52.92 -40.94 -6.84
C GLN A 37 53.09 -39.53 -7.40
N LEU A 38 54.21 -39.23 -8.09
CA LEU A 38 54.41 -37.95 -8.75
C LEU A 38 53.45 -37.73 -9.92
N ILE A 39 53.17 -38.77 -10.71
CA ILE A 39 52.19 -38.72 -11.81
C ILE A 39 50.79 -38.47 -11.25
N TYR A 40 50.42 -39.14 -10.15
CA TYR A 40 49.13 -38.93 -9.49
C TYR A 40 48.98 -37.52 -8.90
N LEU A 41 50.03 -37.00 -8.24
CA LEU A 41 50.08 -35.62 -7.75
C LEU A 41 49.98 -34.61 -8.91
N ALA A 42 50.68 -34.86 -10.02
CA ALA A 42 50.62 -34.02 -11.21
C ALA A 42 49.23 -34.05 -11.87
N PHE A 43 48.55 -35.19 -11.88
CA PHE A 43 47.18 -35.32 -12.36
C PHE A 43 46.20 -34.48 -11.53
N ILE A 44 46.28 -34.57 -10.20
CA ILE A 44 45.45 -33.75 -9.29
C ILE A 44 45.73 -32.27 -9.50
N LEU A 45 47.00 -31.87 -9.58
CA LEU A 45 47.39 -30.48 -9.86
C LEU A 45 46.82 -30.02 -11.20
N VAL A 46 47.05 -30.71 -12.32
CA VAL A 46 46.68 -30.26 -13.67
C VAL A 46 45.17 -30.22 -13.91
N HIS A 47 44.41 -31.18 -13.39
CA HIS A 47 42.96 -31.22 -13.62
C HIS A 47 42.16 -30.34 -12.65
N LYS A 48 42.69 -30.04 -11.46
CA LYS A 48 41.99 -29.25 -10.44
C LYS A 48 42.52 -27.81 -10.31
N LEU A 49 43.77 -27.49 -10.71
CA LEU A 49 44.25 -26.10 -10.78
C LEU A 49 43.41 -25.15 -11.66
N PRO A 50 42.80 -25.58 -12.78
CA PRO A 50 41.99 -24.68 -13.59
C PRO A 50 40.80 -24.11 -12.80
N ILE A 51 40.24 -24.90 -11.88
CA ILE A 51 39.22 -24.48 -10.92
C ILE A 51 39.81 -23.47 -9.92
N PHE A 52 41.04 -23.71 -9.43
CA PHE A 52 41.79 -22.74 -8.61
C PHE A 52 42.02 -21.40 -9.31
N VAL A 53 42.37 -21.40 -10.59
CA VAL A 53 42.62 -20.19 -11.39
C VAL A 53 41.31 -19.45 -11.69
N LEU A 54 40.22 -20.17 -11.93
CA LEU A 54 38.89 -19.58 -12.07
C LEU A 54 38.47 -18.90 -10.76
N LEU A 55 38.67 -19.56 -9.60
CA LEU A 55 38.50 -18.98 -8.26
C LEU A 55 39.38 -17.73 -8.03
N PHE A 56 40.64 -17.77 -8.48
CA PHE A 56 41.60 -16.67 -8.35
C PHE A 56 41.28 -15.47 -9.25
N SER A 57 40.60 -15.69 -10.36
CA SER A 57 40.18 -14.60 -11.27
C SER A 57 38.93 -13.88 -10.75
N LEU A 58 38.18 -14.53 -9.84
CA LEU A 58 36.98 -13.99 -9.19
C LEU A 58 37.29 -13.05 -8.02
N THR A 59 38.56 -12.88 -7.64
CA THR A 59 38.99 -11.88 -6.66
C THR A 59 39.23 -10.50 -7.29
N ASP A 60 39.42 -10.42 -8.61
CA ASP A 60 39.80 -9.17 -9.31
C ASP A 60 38.80 -8.69 -10.39
N LEU A 61 37.79 -9.49 -10.71
CA LEU A 61 36.71 -9.03 -11.59
C LEU A 61 35.36 -9.40 -11.02
N ASP A 62 34.58 -8.35 -10.80
CA ASP A 62 33.17 -8.35 -10.45
C ASP A 62 32.37 -9.45 -11.17
N LEU A 63 32.27 -10.64 -10.58
CA LEU A 63 31.19 -11.59 -10.87
C LEU A 63 29.82 -10.88 -10.66
N TYR A 64 29.82 -9.87 -9.80
CA TYR A 64 28.74 -8.93 -9.63
C TYR A 64 28.41 -8.14 -10.92
N MET A 65 29.38 -7.68 -11.71
CA MET A 65 29.14 -6.97 -12.97
C MET A 65 28.74 -7.90 -14.10
N CYS A 66 29.26 -9.12 -14.17
CA CYS A 66 28.84 -10.11 -15.18
C CYS A 66 27.43 -10.66 -14.92
N VAL A 67 26.99 -10.78 -13.65
CA VAL A 67 25.68 -11.37 -13.35
C VAL A 67 24.59 -10.31 -13.16
N SER A 68 24.91 -9.11 -12.65
CA SER A 68 23.93 -8.01 -12.56
C SER A 68 23.63 -7.34 -13.90
N ASN A 69 24.61 -7.10 -14.78
CA ASN A 69 24.39 -6.42 -16.07
C ASN A 69 23.80 -7.31 -17.17
N VAL A 70 23.87 -8.65 -17.05
CA VAL A 70 23.44 -9.55 -18.14
C VAL A 70 22.05 -10.12 -17.91
N PHE A 71 21.57 -10.28 -16.66
CA PHE A 71 20.34 -11.05 -16.40
C PHE A 71 19.31 -10.42 -15.45
N GLY A 72 19.55 -9.24 -14.88
CA GLY A 72 18.53 -8.40 -14.25
C GLY A 72 17.78 -9.00 -13.04
N SER A 73 18.11 -10.20 -12.56
CA SER A 73 17.36 -10.90 -11.52
C SER A 73 18.28 -11.47 -10.43
N LEU A 74 17.99 -11.06 -9.19
CA LEU A 74 18.59 -11.53 -7.94
C LEU A 74 18.61 -13.05 -7.80
N PHE A 75 17.57 -13.72 -8.32
CA PHE A 75 17.42 -15.17 -8.23
C PHE A 75 18.54 -15.92 -8.97
N TYR A 76 18.90 -15.46 -10.16
CA TYR A 76 19.98 -16.08 -10.94
C TYR A 76 21.36 -15.79 -10.34
N SER A 77 21.57 -14.59 -9.78
CA SER A 77 22.78 -14.24 -9.02
C SER A 77 22.96 -15.13 -7.80
N PHE A 78 21.88 -15.39 -7.06
CA PHE A 78 21.88 -16.27 -5.91
C PHE A 78 22.23 -17.72 -6.28
N SER A 79 21.56 -18.27 -7.30
CA SER A 79 21.78 -19.64 -7.77
C SER A 79 23.22 -19.87 -8.24
N CYS A 80 23.78 -18.92 -9.00
CA CYS A 80 25.16 -19.03 -9.49
C CYS A 80 26.19 -18.96 -8.36
N LEU A 81 25.98 -18.10 -7.36
CA LEU A 81 26.86 -18.00 -6.19
C LEU A 81 26.73 -19.20 -5.25
N GLN A 82 25.55 -19.79 -5.15
CA GLN A 82 25.37 -21.02 -4.38
C GLN A 82 26.10 -22.21 -5.04
N ALA A 83 26.01 -22.35 -6.37
CA ALA A 83 26.79 -23.34 -7.11
C ALA A 83 28.30 -23.11 -6.92
N LEU A 84 28.76 -21.85 -6.88
CA LEU A 84 30.16 -21.52 -6.59
C LEU A 84 30.57 -21.94 -5.17
N CYS A 85 29.71 -21.78 -4.17
CA CYS A 85 29.97 -22.28 -2.81
C CYS A 85 30.11 -23.81 -2.79
N GLU A 86 29.22 -24.53 -3.46
CA GLU A 86 29.26 -26.00 -3.55
C GLU A 86 30.56 -26.50 -4.23
N GLU A 87 31.00 -25.82 -5.30
CA GLU A 87 32.29 -26.11 -5.95
C GLU A 87 33.49 -25.76 -5.05
N CYS A 88 33.42 -24.69 -4.25
CA CYS A 88 34.46 -24.35 -3.27
C CYS A 88 34.59 -25.42 -2.17
N GLU A 89 33.48 -25.98 -1.70
CA GLU A 89 33.46 -27.08 -0.72
C GLU A 89 34.06 -28.36 -1.30
N SER A 90 33.67 -28.71 -2.53
CA SER A 90 34.25 -29.82 -3.30
C SER A 90 35.77 -29.66 -3.48
N CYS A 91 36.22 -28.44 -3.78
CA CYS A 91 37.65 -28.10 -3.86
C CYS A 91 38.37 -28.28 -2.52
N GLY A 92 37.73 -27.92 -1.40
CA GLY A 92 38.26 -28.14 -0.06
C GLY A 92 38.47 -29.62 0.25
N GLY A 93 37.52 -30.48 -0.16
CA GLY A 93 37.65 -31.94 -0.06
C GLY A 93 38.85 -32.48 -0.86
N SER A 94 38.97 -32.05 -2.13
CA SER A 94 40.11 -32.45 -2.98
C SER A 94 41.48 -31.97 -2.44
N LEU A 95 41.53 -30.81 -1.79
CA LEU A 95 42.75 -30.32 -1.13
C LEU A 95 43.13 -31.11 0.11
N ALA A 96 42.14 -31.55 0.89
CA ALA A 96 42.38 -32.41 2.04
C ALA A 96 42.99 -33.75 1.61
N GLU A 97 42.46 -34.36 0.55
CA GLU A 97 43.01 -35.58 -0.07
C GLU A 97 44.45 -35.35 -0.57
N LEU A 98 44.71 -34.24 -1.26
CA LEU A 98 46.06 -33.87 -1.70
C LEU A 98 47.02 -33.69 -0.51
N GLY A 99 46.55 -33.12 0.60
CA GLY A 99 47.32 -32.98 1.83
C GLY A 99 47.75 -34.31 2.42
N VAL A 100 46.85 -35.30 2.44
CA VAL A 100 47.14 -36.67 2.88
C VAL A 100 48.17 -37.32 1.94
N ALA A 101 47.98 -37.23 0.63
CA ALA A 101 48.90 -37.81 -0.35
C ALA A 101 50.31 -37.20 -0.26
N VAL A 102 50.42 -35.89 -0.03
CA VAL A 102 51.72 -35.19 0.17
C VAL A 102 52.39 -35.59 1.49
N GLN A 103 51.61 -35.90 2.53
CA GLN A 103 52.12 -36.40 3.80
C GLN A 103 52.70 -37.82 3.63
N GLU A 104 51.96 -38.73 2.99
CA GLU A 104 52.40 -40.10 2.70
C GLU A 104 53.65 -40.10 1.79
N PHE A 105 53.68 -39.25 0.76
CA PHE A 105 54.88 -39.05 -0.09
C PHE A 105 56.10 -38.55 0.72
N GLY A 106 55.86 -37.75 1.76
CA GLY A 106 56.90 -37.22 2.63
C GLY A 106 57.61 -38.25 3.50
N GLU A 107 56.98 -39.40 3.74
CA GLU A 107 57.61 -40.51 4.44
C GLU A 107 58.80 -41.06 3.65
N GLN A 108 58.75 -41.00 2.32
CA GLN A 108 59.85 -41.44 1.43
C GLN A 108 60.73 -40.30 0.92
N ASN A 109 60.20 -39.08 0.80
CA ASN A 109 60.88 -37.94 0.17
C ASN A 109 60.78 -36.65 1.02
N PRO A 110 61.54 -36.53 2.12
CA PRO A 110 61.32 -35.49 3.13
C PRO A 110 61.61 -34.04 2.65
N LEU A 111 62.56 -33.84 1.74
CA LEU A 111 62.90 -32.50 1.24
C LEU A 111 61.85 -31.96 0.25
N LEU A 112 61.35 -32.80 -0.66
CA LEU A 112 60.32 -32.44 -1.64
C LEU A 112 58.96 -32.28 -0.97
N SER A 113 58.61 -33.16 -0.04
CA SER A 113 57.36 -33.05 0.73
C SER A 113 57.28 -31.77 1.55
N LYS A 114 58.40 -31.24 2.06
CA LYS A 114 58.40 -29.92 2.72
C LYS A 114 57.97 -28.78 1.78
N GLN A 115 58.39 -28.82 0.51
CA GLN A 115 57.99 -27.81 -0.48
C GLN A 115 56.55 -28.00 -0.93
N LEU A 116 56.13 -29.23 -1.25
CA LEU A 116 54.74 -29.55 -1.61
C LEU A 116 53.78 -29.25 -0.46
N GLY A 117 54.11 -29.65 0.77
CA GLY A 117 53.29 -29.37 1.96
C GLY A 117 53.13 -27.87 2.19
N GLY A 118 54.20 -27.09 2.00
CA GLY A 118 54.13 -25.63 2.05
C GLY A 118 53.23 -25.01 0.96
N ALA A 119 53.17 -25.61 -0.24
CA ALA A 119 52.26 -25.19 -1.31
C ALA A 119 50.80 -25.59 -1.02
N VAL A 120 50.57 -26.81 -0.54
CA VAL A 120 49.22 -27.29 -0.15
C VAL A 120 48.65 -26.42 0.98
N VAL A 121 49.43 -26.10 2.01
CA VAL A 121 48.98 -25.21 3.09
C VAL A 121 48.55 -23.84 2.56
N LYS A 122 49.31 -23.26 1.63
CA LYS A 122 48.95 -21.98 0.99
C LYS A 122 47.66 -22.08 0.17
N LEU A 123 47.49 -23.16 -0.59
CA LEU A 123 46.28 -23.41 -1.39
C LEU A 123 45.06 -23.63 -0.49
N THR A 124 45.20 -24.37 0.61
CA THR A 124 44.13 -24.58 1.60
C THR A 124 43.72 -23.29 2.28
N GLU A 125 44.67 -22.44 2.68
CA GLU A 125 44.34 -21.15 3.27
C GLU A 125 43.61 -20.22 2.28
N LEU A 126 44.03 -20.21 1.02
CA LEU A 126 43.36 -19.46 -0.03
C LEU A 126 41.94 -19.99 -0.33
N GLN A 127 41.77 -21.31 -0.44
CA GLN A 127 40.46 -21.94 -0.64
C GLN A 127 39.52 -21.57 0.51
N ARG A 128 40.01 -21.61 1.75
CA ARG A 128 39.24 -21.21 2.94
C ARG A 128 38.81 -19.75 2.89
N GLN A 129 39.72 -18.84 2.51
CA GLN A 129 39.41 -17.41 2.36
C GLN A 129 38.36 -17.17 1.26
N THR A 130 38.49 -17.87 0.13
CA THR A 130 37.57 -17.72 -1.01
C THR A 130 36.18 -18.28 -0.68
N ALA A 131 36.11 -19.45 -0.03
CA ALA A 131 34.86 -20.04 0.43
C ALA A 131 34.13 -19.13 1.43
N GLN A 132 34.87 -18.52 2.37
CA GLN A 132 34.30 -17.57 3.32
C GLN A 132 33.72 -16.33 2.60
N GLN A 133 34.47 -15.75 1.65
CA GLN A 133 33.98 -14.61 0.87
C GLN A 133 32.74 -14.95 0.03
N ALA A 134 32.70 -16.13 -0.59
CA ALA A 134 31.54 -16.60 -1.33
C ALA A 134 30.32 -16.75 -0.41
N GLN A 135 30.50 -17.37 0.75
CA GLN A 135 29.44 -17.55 1.75
C GLN A 135 28.92 -16.21 2.30
N ASP A 136 29.80 -15.25 2.57
CA ASP A 136 29.41 -13.91 3.02
C ASP A 136 28.59 -13.17 1.95
N LYS A 137 28.98 -13.30 0.67
CA LYS A 137 28.20 -12.76 -0.47
C LYS A 137 26.83 -13.41 -0.59
N VAL A 138 26.74 -14.74 -0.47
CA VAL A 138 25.46 -15.48 -0.45
C VAL A 138 24.56 -15.00 0.69
N ASN A 139 25.11 -14.82 1.89
CA ASN A 139 24.36 -14.33 3.04
C ASN A 139 23.85 -12.89 2.84
N ARG A 140 24.68 -12.02 2.25
CA ARG A 140 24.28 -10.65 1.87
C ARG A 140 23.15 -10.64 0.84
N LEU A 141 23.21 -11.52 -0.16
CA LEU A 141 22.14 -11.64 -1.17
C LEU A 141 20.84 -12.17 -0.60
N LYS A 142 20.87 -13.19 0.28
CA LYS A 142 19.67 -13.67 1.00
C LYS A 142 19.01 -12.56 1.81
N LYS A 143 19.82 -11.70 2.45
CA LYS A 143 19.30 -10.53 3.16
C LYS A 143 18.69 -9.53 2.19
N ALA A 144 19.37 -9.22 1.10
CA ALA A 144 18.87 -8.28 0.09
C ALA A 144 17.55 -8.74 -0.55
N GLU A 145 17.40 -10.04 -0.84
CA GLU A 145 16.16 -10.62 -1.36
C GLU A 145 14.96 -10.33 -0.45
N LYS A 146 15.11 -10.57 0.86
CA LYS A 146 14.06 -10.26 1.85
C LYS A 146 13.74 -8.76 1.90
N LEU A 147 14.77 -7.91 1.89
CA LEU A 147 14.56 -6.45 1.89
C LEU A 147 13.81 -5.99 0.63
N VAL A 148 14.11 -6.58 -0.52
CA VAL A 148 13.43 -6.31 -1.79
C VAL A 148 11.98 -6.79 -1.74
N GLU A 149 11.70 -7.97 -1.22
CA GLU A 149 10.33 -8.47 -1.04
C GLU A 149 9.51 -7.53 -0.13
N GLU A 150 10.06 -7.14 1.02
CA GLU A 150 9.42 -6.21 1.94
C GLU A 150 9.16 -4.84 1.28
N TYR A 151 10.11 -4.32 0.50
CA TYR A 151 9.91 -3.11 -0.31
C TYR A 151 8.75 -3.25 -1.30
N HIS A 152 8.67 -4.36 -2.02
CA HIS A 152 7.61 -4.61 -3.00
C HIS A 152 6.24 -4.73 -2.33
N ASN A 153 6.16 -5.37 -1.17
CA ASN A 153 4.93 -5.49 -0.39
C ASN A 153 4.42 -4.11 0.06
N MET A 154 5.30 -3.27 0.62
CA MET A 154 4.97 -1.88 1.00
C MET A 154 4.53 -1.05 -0.22
N LYS A 155 5.26 -1.15 -1.33
CA LYS A 155 4.91 -0.48 -2.59
C LYS A 155 3.54 -0.88 -3.11
N ALA A 156 3.23 -2.18 -3.12
CA ALA A 156 1.95 -2.69 -3.58
C ALA A 156 0.79 -2.14 -2.73
N PHE A 157 0.98 -2.11 -1.40
CA PHE A 157 0.01 -1.53 -0.48
C PHE A 157 -0.23 -0.03 -0.73
N ILE A 158 0.84 0.76 -0.88
CA ILE A 158 0.73 2.20 -1.17
C ILE A 158 0.04 2.46 -2.51
N LEU A 159 0.37 1.69 -3.55
CA LEU A 159 -0.28 1.81 -4.86
C LEU A 159 -1.78 1.50 -4.79
N ALA A 160 -2.16 0.44 -4.08
CA ALA A 160 -3.57 0.10 -3.88
C ALA A 160 -4.33 1.21 -3.11
N TRP A 161 -3.67 1.83 -2.13
CA TRP A 161 -4.26 2.98 -1.44
C TRP A 161 -4.39 4.20 -2.36
N ILE A 162 -3.38 4.49 -3.19
CA ILE A 162 -3.41 5.59 -4.16
C ILE A 162 -4.60 5.43 -5.12
N GLU A 163 -4.77 4.25 -5.70
CA GLU A 163 -5.89 3.94 -6.60
C GLU A 163 -7.24 4.17 -5.91
N LYS A 164 -7.40 3.62 -4.70
CA LYS A 164 -8.61 3.81 -3.88
C LYS A 164 -8.87 5.28 -3.55
N ALA A 165 -7.82 6.06 -3.27
CA ALA A 165 -7.92 7.48 -2.97
C ALA A 165 -8.31 8.28 -4.21
N GLU A 166 -7.72 7.98 -5.36
CA GLU A 166 -8.07 8.59 -6.65
C GLU A 166 -9.52 8.35 -7.02
N ASP A 167 -10.01 7.12 -6.90
CA ASP A 167 -11.42 6.78 -7.16
C ASP A 167 -12.37 7.54 -6.23
N LEU A 168 -12.06 7.57 -4.92
CA LEU A 168 -12.93 8.23 -3.94
C LEU A 168 -12.99 9.74 -4.15
N VAL A 169 -11.86 10.34 -4.49
CA VAL A 169 -11.71 11.80 -4.64
C VAL A 169 -12.14 12.30 -6.02
N SER A 170 -12.11 11.45 -7.05
CA SER A 170 -12.63 11.76 -8.38
C SER A 170 -14.12 11.44 -8.55
N GLY A 171 -14.67 10.56 -7.70
CA GLY A 171 -16.07 10.16 -7.76
C GLY A 171 -17.05 11.33 -7.65
N ASN A 172 -18.25 11.16 -8.19
CA ASN A 172 -19.32 12.16 -8.06
C ASN A 172 -19.93 12.12 -6.65
N ILE A 173 -20.20 13.29 -6.08
CA ILE A 173 -20.87 13.40 -4.77
C ILE A 173 -22.38 13.32 -5.00
N VAL A 174 -23.04 12.45 -4.23
CA VAL A 174 -24.51 12.38 -4.22
C VAL A 174 -25.03 13.30 -3.11
N TRP A 175 -25.70 14.38 -3.52
CA TRP A 175 -26.14 15.46 -2.62
C TRP A 175 -27.57 15.31 -2.11
N SER A 176 -28.23 14.16 -2.32
CA SER A 176 -29.70 14.11 -2.23
C SER A 176 -30.28 14.15 -0.80
N SER A 177 -29.52 13.71 0.21
CA SER A 177 -29.92 13.77 1.63
C SER A 177 -28.72 13.87 2.58
N ALA A 178 -28.96 14.31 3.82
CA ALA A 178 -27.94 14.34 4.87
C ALA A 178 -27.41 12.92 5.17
N THR A 179 -28.27 11.89 5.15
CA THR A 179 -27.88 10.50 5.38
C THR A 179 -26.91 9.97 4.33
N GLN A 180 -27.14 10.26 3.05
CA GLN A 180 -26.22 9.86 1.98
C GLN A 180 -24.88 10.59 2.08
N LEU A 181 -24.90 11.89 2.41
CA LEU A 181 -23.66 12.63 2.67
C LEU A 181 -22.88 12.05 3.85
N GLN A 182 -23.57 11.62 4.92
CA GLN A 182 -22.93 10.94 6.05
C GLN A 182 -22.29 9.60 5.67
N GLU A 183 -22.90 8.83 4.77
CA GLU A 183 -22.29 7.60 4.24
C GLU A 183 -21.00 7.90 3.46
N GLN A 184 -21.03 8.93 2.60
CA GLN A 184 -19.85 9.36 1.84
C GLN A 184 -18.73 9.88 2.77
N ILE A 185 -19.08 10.60 3.84
CA ILE A 185 -18.16 11.06 4.89
C ILE A 185 -17.48 9.86 5.57
N ARG A 186 -18.21 8.78 5.87
CA ARG A 186 -17.63 7.57 6.48
C ARG A 186 -16.57 6.94 5.58
N SER A 187 -16.81 6.86 4.28
CA SER A 187 -15.83 6.33 3.31
C SER A 187 -14.55 7.17 3.28
N HIS A 188 -14.67 8.50 3.23
CA HIS A 188 -13.52 9.41 3.29
C HIS A 188 -12.78 9.31 4.64
N GLN A 189 -13.52 9.16 5.75
CA GLN A 189 -12.92 8.97 7.06
C GLN A 189 -12.14 7.67 7.17
N ALA A 190 -12.63 6.58 6.57
CA ALA A 190 -11.93 5.30 6.52
C ALA A 190 -10.62 5.41 5.73
N LEU A 191 -10.67 6.01 4.53
CA LEU A 191 -9.47 6.24 3.71
C LEU A 191 -8.40 7.06 4.46
N LEU A 192 -8.79 8.14 5.14
CA LEU A 192 -7.87 8.99 5.90
C LEU A 192 -7.29 8.31 7.14
N ARG A 193 -7.96 7.29 7.69
CA ARG A 193 -7.37 6.46 8.77
C ARG A 193 -6.27 5.55 8.23
N GLU A 194 -6.48 4.95 7.06
CA GLU A 194 -5.49 4.10 6.39
C GLU A 194 -4.21 4.89 6.04
N CYS A 195 -4.31 6.19 5.72
CA CYS A 195 -3.15 7.05 5.49
C CYS A 195 -2.10 7.05 6.62
N ARG A 196 -2.50 6.80 7.87
CA ARG A 196 -1.60 6.93 9.02
C ARG A 196 -0.45 5.91 8.98
N GLY A 197 -0.68 4.74 8.36
CA GLY A 197 0.37 3.72 8.18
C GLY A 197 1.31 4.03 7.02
N LEU A 198 0.79 4.63 5.95
CA LEU A 198 1.52 4.82 4.69
C LEU A 198 2.78 5.67 4.81
N HIS A 199 2.79 6.68 5.68
CA HIS A 199 3.98 7.51 5.84
C HIS A 199 5.13 6.71 6.46
N GLY A 200 4.82 5.84 7.44
CA GLY A 200 5.80 4.91 8.00
C GLY A 200 6.25 3.88 6.97
N ASP A 201 5.36 3.38 6.11
CA ASP A 201 5.74 2.46 5.02
C ASP A 201 6.65 3.16 3.99
N LEU A 202 6.39 4.43 3.65
CA LEU A 202 7.22 5.23 2.75
C LEU A 202 8.61 5.51 3.35
N GLU A 203 8.68 5.84 4.64
CA GLU A 203 9.94 6.00 5.37
C GLU A 203 10.72 4.67 5.38
N ALA A 204 10.06 3.56 5.74
CA ALA A 204 10.67 2.24 5.75
C ALA A 204 11.15 1.80 4.35
N MET A 205 10.41 2.13 3.28
CA MET A 205 10.85 1.92 1.90
C MET A 205 12.14 2.67 1.59
N GLY A 206 12.26 3.93 2.03
CA GLY A 206 13.50 4.71 1.89
C GLY A 206 14.66 4.14 2.69
N GLU A 207 14.42 3.61 3.89
CA GLU A 207 15.43 2.89 4.66
C GLU A 207 15.90 1.60 3.98
N ARG A 208 14.97 0.85 3.36
CA ARG A 208 15.31 -0.40 2.63
C ARG A 208 16.13 -0.10 1.39
N GLU A 209 15.79 0.98 0.69
CA GLU A 209 16.62 1.48 -0.40
C GLU A 209 18.05 1.77 0.07
N GLY A 210 18.22 2.51 1.18
CA GLY A 210 19.54 2.80 1.74
C GLY A 210 20.35 1.56 2.10
N GLN A 211 19.69 0.50 2.59
CA GLN A 211 20.34 -0.78 2.90
C GLN A 211 20.70 -1.61 1.65
N LEU A 212 20.03 -1.37 0.53
CA LEU A 212 20.21 -2.10 -0.71
C LEU A 212 21.22 -1.45 -1.65
N VAL A 213 21.51 -0.15 -1.50
CA VAL A 213 22.48 0.60 -2.34
C VAL A 213 23.84 -0.10 -2.47
N ASP A 214 24.38 -0.65 -1.38
CA ASP A 214 25.69 -1.30 -1.36
C ASP A 214 25.68 -2.75 -1.90
N VAL A 215 24.50 -3.30 -2.17
CA VAL A 215 24.31 -4.69 -2.62
C VAL A 215 23.69 -4.77 -4.00
N LEU A 216 22.92 -3.77 -4.42
CA LEU A 216 22.24 -3.68 -5.70
C LEU A 216 22.42 -2.28 -6.28
N HIS A 217 22.97 -2.20 -7.49
CA HIS A 217 22.90 -0.98 -8.31
C HIS A 217 21.45 -0.82 -8.83
N MET A 218 20.53 -0.41 -7.96
CA MET A 218 19.14 -0.16 -8.33
C MET A 218 18.94 1.31 -8.65
N GLU A 219 19.03 1.66 -9.93
CA GLU A 219 18.71 3.01 -10.38
C GLU A 219 17.20 3.30 -10.24
N GLY A 220 16.86 4.52 -9.84
CA GLY A 220 15.48 5.02 -9.84
C GLY A 220 14.63 4.73 -8.60
N TRP A 221 15.09 3.93 -7.63
CA TRP A 221 14.32 3.64 -6.41
C TRP A 221 14.05 4.90 -5.57
N SER A 222 15.05 5.77 -5.39
CA SER A 222 14.89 7.07 -4.73
C SER A 222 13.82 7.93 -5.38
N GLN A 223 13.80 7.95 -6.71
CA GLN A 223 12.82 8.72 -7.46
C GLN A 223 11.42 8.13 -7.29
N GLN A 224 11.31 6.81 -7.25
CA GLN A 224 10.05 6.12 -7.01
C GLN A 224 9.49 6.39 -5.59
N VAL A 225 10.31 6.29 -4.54
CA VAL A 225 9.87 6.60 -3.17
C VAL A 225 9.43 8.06 -3.06
N LYS A 226 10.20 8.99 -3.64
CA LYS A 226 9.83 10.42 -3.71
C LYS A 226 8.53 10.65 -4.45
N HIS A 227 8.33 9.98 -5.59
CA HIS A 227 7.11 10.07 -6.37
C HIS A 227 5.89 9.58 -5.57
N LEU A 228 5.99 8.40 -4.93
CA LEU A 228 4.93 7.82 -4.12
C LEU A 228 4.61 8.69 -2.90
N SER A 229 5.63 9.23 -2.22
CA SER A 229 5.45 10.17 -1.10
C SER A 229 4.69 11.41 -1.55
N ARG A 230 5.15 12.08 -2.61
CA ARG A 230 4.45 13.26 -3.16
C ARG A 230 3.00 12.93 -3.54
N ARG A 231 2.78 11.82 -4.25
CA ARG A 231 1.44 11.45 -4.71
C ARG A 231 0.49 11.15 -3.55
N THR A 232 1.00 10.45 -2.52
CA THR A 232 0.24 10.14 -1.30
C THR A 232 -0.13 11.42 -0.55
N GLU A 233 0.79 12.38 -0.44
CA GLU A 233 0.55 13.67 0.19
C GLU A 233 -0.48 14.52 -0.58
N GLU A 234 -0.34 14.63 -1.90
CA GLU A 234 -1.30 15.34 -2.76
C GLU A 234 -2.71 14.79 -2.59
N LEU A 235 -2.87 13.46 -2.68
CA LEU A 235 -4.16 12.79 -2.52
C LEU A 235 -4.69 12.92 -1.10
N GLN A 236 -3.83 12.83 -0.09
CA GLN A 236 -4.25 13.02 1.30
C GLN A 236 -4.80 14.44 1.52
N GLN A 237 -4.13 15.48 1.01
CA GLN A 237 -4.60 16.85 1.15
C GLN A 237 -5.91 17.07 0.40
N LEU A 238 -6.02 16.55 -0.82
CA LEU A 238 -7.24 16.66 -1.61
C LEU A 238 -8.41 15.93 -0.91
N ALA A 239 -8.17 14.72 -0.39
CA ALA A 239 -9.14 13.96 0.38
C ALA A 239 -9.56 14.69 1.67
N LYS A 240 -8.62 15.34 2.39
CA LYS A 240 -8.92 16.14 3.59
C LYS A 240 -9.79 17.35 3.27
N THR A 241 -9.45 18.12 2.23
CA THR A 241 -10.24 19.30 1.82
C THR A 241 -11.65 18.89 1.39
N ARG A 242 -11.75 17.84 0.56
CA ARG A 242 -13.04 17.30 0.11
C ARG A 242 -13.87 16.75 1.27
N PHE A 243 -13.24 16.06 2.22
CA PHE A 243 -13.89 15.58 3.44
C PHE A 243 -14.44 16.73 4.30
N GLN A 244 -13.68 17.81 4.49
CA GLN A 244 -14.16 18.97 5.24
C GLN A 244 -15.36 19.63 4.56
N SER A 245 -15.28 19.83 3.24
CA SER A 245 -16.39 20.37 2.45
C SER A 245 -17.64 19.48 2.57
N LEU A 246 -17.49 18.16 2.49
CA LEU A 246 -18.59 17.21 2.69
C LEU A 246 -19.20 17.31 4.10
N GLN A 247 -18.38 17.44 5.16
CA GLN A 247 -18.88 17.60 6.52
C GLN A 247 -19.72 18.86 6.68
N ASP A 248 -19.27 19.97 6.12
CA ASP A 248 -19.99 21.24 6.25
C ASP A 248 -21.29 21.21 5.44
N ALA A 249 -21.26 20.68 4.21
CA ALA A 249 -22.46 20.47 3.42
C ALA A 249 -23.47 19.52 4.09
N ALA A 250 -23.00 18.46 4.76
CA ALA A 250 -23.88 17.54 5.49
C ALA A 250 -24.55 18.22 6.69
N LYS A 251 -23.86 19.12 7.39
CA LYS A 251 -24.44 19.92 8.48
C LYS A 251 -25.51 20.88 7.96
N ASP A 252 -25.22 21.58 6.86
CA ASP A 252 -26.17 22.51 6.24
C ASP A 252 -27.41 21.76 5.73
N MET A 253 -27.22 20.61 5.09
CA MET A 253 -28.30 19.73 4.63
C MET A 253 -29.17 19.24 5.79
N LEU A 254 -28.56 18.76 6.87
CA LEU A 254 -29.28 18.30 8.06
C LEU A 254 -30.13 19.42 8.68
N ARG A 255 -29.60 20.64 8.70
CA ARG A 255 -30.33 21.81 9.18
C ARG A 255 -31.53 22.12 8.28
N LEU A 256 -31.35 22.12 6.96
CA LEU A 256 -32.45 22.30 6.02
C LEU A 256 -33.54 21.23 6.19
N GLU A 257 -33.15 19.96 6.27
CA GLU A 257 -34.09 18.85 6.50
C GLU A 257 -34.90 19.04 7.79
N ALA A 258 -34.26 19.52 8.87
CA ALA A 258 -34.93 19.82 10.13
C ALA A 258 -35.94 20.97 10.02
N GLU A 259 -35.57 22.08 9.38
CA GLU A 259 -36.47 23.22 9.19
C GLU A 259 -37.65 22.87 8.26
N VAL A 260 -37.40 22.14 7.18
CA VAL A 260 -38.47 21.68 6.26
C VAL A 260 -39.42 20.72 6.98
N LYS A 261 -38.89 19.81 7.82
CA LYS A 261 -39.71 18.93 8.64
C LYS A 261 -40.56 19.69 9.65
N SER A 262 -40.01 20.75 10.26
CA SER A 262 -40.72 21.63 11.19
C SER A 262 -41.88 22.35 10.50
N LEU A 263 -41.62 22.97 9.33
CA LEU A 263 -42.66 23.62 8.52
C LEU A 263 -43.74 22.63 8.08
N HIS A 264 -43.34 21.45 7.60
CA HIS A 264 -44.29 20.40 7.20
C HIS A 264 -45.22 20.01 8.34
N ALA A 265 -44.68 19.80 9.55
CA ALA A 265 -45.48 19.43 10.72
C ALA A 265 -46.47 20.53 11.13
N ALA A 266 -46.07 21.80 11.04
CA ALA A 266 -46.94 22.93 11.34
C ALA A 266 -48.08 23.07 10.30
N VAL A 267 -47.77 22.90 9.01
CA VAL A 267 -48.77 22.89 7.93
C VAL A 267 -49.74 21.73 8.10
N ASP A 268 -49.25 20.51 8.33
CA ASP A 268 -50.07 19.32 8.52
C ASP A 268 -51.00 19.44 9.74
N GLN A 269 -50.47 19.91 10.87
CA GLN A 269 -51.27 20.13 12.09
C GLN A 269 -52.48 21.04 11.82
N ILE A 270 -52.26 22.13 11.10
CA ILE A 270 -53.30 23.10 10.78
C ILE A 270 -54.28 22.54 9.73
N GLN A 271 -53.78 21.84 8.71
CA GLN A 271 -54.62 21.17 7.71
C GLN A 271 -55.55 20.14 8.37
N VAL A 272 -55.02 19.30 9.28
CA VAL A 272 -55.80 18.32 10.04
C VAL A 272 -56.85 19.02 10.92
N ALA A 273 -56.49 20.11 11.60
CA ALA A 273 -57.43 20.87 12.41
C ALA A 273 -58.58 21.44 11.57
N LEU A 274 -58.29 22.01 10.39
CA LEU A 274 -59.30 22.56 9.47
C LEU A 274 -60.16 21.49 8.79
N ALA A 275 -59.59 20.30 8.53
CA ALA A 275 -60.30 19.18 7.93
C ALA A 275 -61.18 18.40 8.94
N SER A 276 -61.12 18.73 10.23
CA SER A 276 -61.88 18.03 11.26
C SER A 276 -63.40 18.11 11.01
N PRO A 277 -64.13 16.99 10.93
CA PRO A 277 -65.57 17.00 10.74
C PRO A 277 -66.31 17.58 11.95
N ASP A 278 -65.68 17.58 13.13
CA ASP A 278 -66.26 18.17 14.34
C ASP A 278 -66.36 19.69 14.24
N LEU A 279 -65.48 20.33 13.46
CA LEU A 279 -65.56 21.75 13.16
C LEU A 279 -66.90 22.11 12.50
N ASN A 280 -67.40 21.24 11.63
CA ASN A 280 -68.67 21.44 10.92
C ASN A 280 -69.92 21.19 11.80
N LYS A 281 -69.75 20.58 12.99
CA LYS A 281 -70.83 20.35 13.96
C LYS A 281 -71.05 21.54 14.91
N LEU A 282 -70.07 22.46 14.97
CA LEU A 282 -70.11 23.65 15.81
C LEU A 282 -71.03 24.73 15.24
N SER A 283 -71.49 25.65 16.09
CA SER A 283 -72.22 26.84 15.64
C SER A 283 -71.33 27.76 14.80
N LEU A 284 -71.93 28.60 13.94
CA LEU A 284 -71.18 29.55 13.10
C LEU A 284 -70.23 30.45 13.92
N ARG A 285 -70.62 30.82 15.15
CA ARG A 285 -69.82 31.64 16.05
C ARG A 285 -68.60 30.89 16.60
N GLU A 286 -68.79 29.63 16.99
CA GLU A 286 -67.70 28.76 17.45
C GLU A 286 -66.76 28.40 16.30
N GLN A 287 -67.29 28.13 15.11
CA GLN A 287 -66.50 27.88 13.89
C GLN A 287 -65.60 29.07 13.54
N LEU A 288 -66.12 30.30 13.63
CA LEU A 288 -65.34 31.51 13.41
C LEU A 288 -64.24 31.65 14.47
N THR A 289 -64.58 31.45 15.74
CA THR A 289 -63.63 31.56 16.86
C THR A 289 -62.49 30.55 16.73
N GLN A 290 -62.80 29.30 16.37
CA GLN A 290 -61.81 28.25 16.19
C GLN A 290 -60.89 28.52 14.98
N ARG A 291 -61.43 29.00 13.86
CA ARG A 291 -60.60 29.38 12.70
C ARG A 291 -59.74 30.62 12.97
N GLN A 292 -60.24 31.57 13.76
CA GLN A 292 -59.43 32.72 14.22
C GLN A 292 -58.28 32.31 15.12
N LEU A 293 -58.49 31.31 16.01
CA LEU A 293 -57.40 30.75 16.80
C LEU A 293 -56.34 30.09 15.91
N LEU A 294 -56.76 29.29 14.92
CA LEU A 294 -55.84 28.69 13.95
C LEU A 294 -55.09 29.75 13.11
N LEU A 295 -55.71 30.89 12.81
CA LEU A 295 -55.02 32.00 12.14
C LEU A 295 -53.90 32.60 13.00
N VAL A 296 -54.06 32.64 14.33
CA VAL A 296 -53.00 33.05 15.26
C VAL A 296 -51.85 32.03 15.21
N ASP A 297 -52.16 30.73 15.21
CA ASP A 297 -51.15 29.67 15.09
C ASP A 297 -50.37 29.77 13.74
N MET A 298 -51.05 30.20 12.67
CA MET A 298 -50.44 30.41 11.34
C MET A 298 -49.51 31.63 11.27
N GLU A 299 -49.51 32.56 12.22
CA GLU A 299 -48.61 33.73 12.21
C GLU A 299 -47.13 33.31 12.21
N GLY A 300 -46.83 32.14 12.79
CA GLY A 300 -45.49 31.55 12.81
C GLY A 300 -44.95 31.10 11.45
N PHE A 301 -45.82 30.89 10.44
CA PHE A 301 -45.39 30.42 9.12
C PHE A 301 -44.40 31.36 8.46
N LYS A 302 -44.57 32.68 8.59
CA LYS A 302 -43.65 33.65 7.99
C LYS A 302 -42.22 33.47 8.51
N GLN A 303 -42.07 33.24 9.82
CA GLN A 303 -40.76 33.01 10.43
C GLN A 303 -40.17 31.65 10.01
N GLN A 304 -40.98 30.59 10.00
CA GLN A 304 -40.54 29.26 9.57
C GLN A 304 -40.09 29.24 8.10
N VAL A 305 -40.84 29.89 7.21
CA VAL A 305 -40.49 30.02 5.80
C VAL A 305 -39.18 30.81 5.64
N ALA A 306 -38.99 31.90 6.38
CA ALA A 306 -37.74 32.65 6.37
C ALA A 306 -36.54 31.79 6.85
N SER A 307 -36.71 30.97 7.89
CA SER A 307 -35.68 30.02 8.36
C SER A 307 -35.31 28.98 7.29
N VAL A 308 -36.31 28.43 6.59
CA VAL A 308 -36.09 27.47 5.49
C VAL A 308 -35.32 28.14 4.34
N GLN A 309 -35.73 29.35 3.93
CA GLN A 309 -35.04 30.10 2.87
C GLN A 309 -33.60 30.45 3.26
N GLN A 310 -33.37 30.83 4.52
CA GLN A 310 -32.02 31.06 5.03
C GLN A 310 -31.17 29.79 4.93
N CYS A 311 -31.72 28.63 5.28
CA CYS A 311 -31.01 27.35 5.15
C CYS A 311 -30.71 27.03 3.69
N GLN A 312 -31.65 27.26 2.77
CA GLN A 312 -31.45 27.05 1.33
C GLN A 312 -30.33 27.94 0.77
N SER A 313 -30.30 29.23 1.15
CA SER A 313 -29.25 30.16 0.72
C SER A 313 -27.87 29.85 1.30
N ALA A 314 -27.81 29.15 2.44
CA ALA A 314 -26.58 28.78 3.11
C ALA A 314 -25.98 27.44 2.64
N LEU A 315 -26.68 26.71 1.76
CA LEU A 315 -26.20 25.43 1.22
C LEU A 315 -24.92 25.63 0.41
N ARG A 316 -23.82 25.01 0.85
CA ARG A 316 -22.54 24.99 0.14
C ARG A 316 -22.52 23.93 -0.96
N LEU A 317 -23.48 24.02 -1.89
CA LEU A 317 -23.69 23.06 -2.97
C LEU A 317 -23.61 23.77 -4.33
N PRO A 318 -23.28 23.05 -5.42
CA PRO A 318 -23.38 23.60 -6.76
C PRO A 318 -24.82 24.07 -7.06
N GLU A 319 -24.97 25.24 -7.65
CA GLU A 319 -26.26 25.90 -7.86
C GLU A 319 -27.21 25.05 -8.73
N GLU A 320 -26.65 24.35 -9.72
CA GLU A 320 -27.40 23.44 -10.61
C GLU A 320 -28.01 22.28 -9.83
N VAL A 321 -27.34 21.83 -8.78
CA VAL A 321 -27.82 20.74 -7.93
C VAL A 321 -28.92 21.22 -7.01
N VAL A 322 -28.80 22.42 -6.42
CA VAL A 322 -29.75 22.96 -5.43
C VAL A 322 -31.19 22.99 -5.96
N ALA A 323 -31.40 23.43 -7.20
CA ALA A 323 -32.72 23.47 -7.82
C ALA A 323 -33.29 22.06 -8.13
N SER A 324 -32.42 21.07 -8.30
CA SER A 324 -32.79 19.68 -8.57
C SER A 324 -33.08 18.86 -7.31
N LEU A 325 -32.67 19.36 -6.12
CA LEU A 325 -32.80 18.63 -4.87
C LEU A 325 -34.27 18.39 -4.50
N PRO A 326 -34.66 17.14 -4.16
CA PRO A 326 -36.01 16.82 -3.72
C PRO A 326 -36.44 17.67 -2.52
N ILE A 327 -35.55 17.85 -1.53
CA ILE A 327 -35.85 18.62 -0.33
C ILE A 327 -36.14 20.10 -0.61
N CYS A 328 -35.46 20.71 -1.60
CA CYS A 328 -35.72 22.09 -2.00
C CYS A 328 -37.08 22.22 -2.72
N ARG A 329 -37.45 21.23 -3.54
CA ARG A 329 -38.79 21.19 -4.17
C ARG A 329 -39.89 21.02 -3.14
N THR A 330 -39.71 20.12 -2.18
CA THR A 330 -40.64 19.94 -1.05
C THR A 330 -40.78 21.21 -0.23
N ALA A 331 -39.66 21.88 0.09
CA ALA A 331 -39.66 23.17 0.79
C ALA A 331 -40.47 24.22 0.02
N GLN A 332 -40.30 24.31 -1.30
CA GLN A 332 -41.04 25.25 -2.14
C GLN A 332 -42.56 24.93 -2.17
N SER A 333 -42.93 23.66 -2.30
CA SER A 333 -44.35 23.23 -2.21
C SER A 333 -44.95 23.63 -0.87
N LEU A 334 -44.25 23.37 0.23
CA LEU A 334 -44.72 23.70 1.58
C LEU A 334 -44.87 25.19 1.82
N GLN A 335 -43.97 26.01 1.28
CA GLN A 335 -44.11 27.47 1.33
C GLN A 335 -45.39 27.93 0.62
N GLN A 336 -45.70 27.35 -0.54
CA GLN A 336 -46.93 27.65 -1.28
C GLN A 336 -48.17 27.16 -0.54
N GLU A 337 -48.15 25.93 -0.01
CA GLU A 337 -49.23 25.34 0.77
C GLU A 337 -49.53 26.15 2.03
N ALA A 338 -48.49 26.56 2.79
CA ALA A 338 -48.65 27.40 3.97
C ALA A 338 -49.31 28.74 3.64
N SER A 339 -48.89 29.38 2.54
CA SER A 339 -49.49 30.63 2.06
C SER A 339 -50.95 30.46 1.63
N GLN A 340 -51.23 29.40 0.86
CA GLN A 340 -52.59 29.07 0.41
C GLN A 340 -53.52 28.75 1.58
N LEU A 341 -53.03 28.02 2.58
CA LEU A 341 -53.77 27.63 3.78
C LEU A 341 -54.15 28.87 4.60
N GLN A 342 -53.19 29.78 4.80
CA GLN A 342 -53.45 31.05 5.49
C GLN A 342 -54.47 31.89 4.72
N HIS A 343 -54.29 32.07 3.40
CA HIS A 343 -55.21 32.84 2.58
C HIS A 343 -56.63 32.27 2.58
N THR A 344 -56.76 30.95 2.41
CA THR A 344 -58.05 30.26 2.41
C THR A 344 -58.74 30.38 3.77
N THR A 345 -58.00 30.27 4.87
CA THR A 345 -58.56 30.40 6.22
C THR A 345 -59.05 31.83 6.49
N ILE A 346 -58.31 32.86 6.04
CA ILE A 346 -58.76 34.26 6.12
C ILE A 346 -60.08 34.44 5.36
N GLN A 347 -60.16 33.92 4.13
CA GLN A 347 -61.38 34.01 3.33
C GLN A 347 -62.56 33.31 4.02
N GLN A 348 -62.35 32.11 4.58
CA GLN A 348 -63.37 31.39 5.34
C GLN A 348 -63.84 32.18 6.57
N CYS A 349 -62.93 32.82 7.31
CA CYS A 349 -63.28 33.69 8.42
C CYS A 349 -64.14 34.89 7.98
N ASN A 350 -63.78 35.55 6.87
CA ASN A 350 -64.53 36.68 6.33
C ASN A 350 -65.95 36.26 5.93
N ILE A 351 -66.10 35.12 5.24
CA ILE A 351 -67.42 34.57 4.87
C ILE A 351 -68.26 34.25 6.12
N LEU A 352 -67.67 33.64 7.14
CA LEU A 352 -68.38 33.33 8.39
C LEU A 352 -68.82 34.60 9.13
N GLN A 353 -68.00 35.65 9.11
CA GLN A 353 -68.35 36.97 9.67
C GLN A 353 -69.55 37.59 8.93
N GLU A 354 -69.56 37.56 7.60
CA GLU A 354 -70.68 38.06 6.79
C GLU A 354 -71.98 37.27 7.03
N CYS A 355 -71.89 35.94 7.15
CA CYS A 355 -73.02 35.09 7.51
C CYS A 355 -73.57 35.45 8.90
N LEU A 356 -72.70 35.60 9.91
CA LEU A 356 -73.12 35.98 11.27
C LEU A 356 -73.78 37.37 11.31
N PHE A 357 -73.31 38.31 10.49
CA PHE A 357 -73.92 39.63 10.36
C PHE A 357 -75.30 39.57 9.68
N SER A 358 -75.46 38.73 8.66
CA SER A 358 -76.71 38.58 7.90
C SER A 358 -77.81 37.83 8.64
N PHE A 359 -77.45 36.96 9.59
CA PHE A 359 -78.37 36.15 10.40
C PHE A 359 -78.48 36.58 11.87
N GLY A 360 -77.75 37.62 12.29
CA GLY A 360 -77.75 38.13 13.66
C GLY A 360 -78.92 39.08 13.94
N PRO A 361 -79.66 38.94 15.05
CA PRO A 361 -80.64 39.96 15.44
C PRO A 361 -79.89 41.27 15.69
N HIS A 362 -80.38 42.38 15.12
CA HIS A 362 -79.81 43.72 15.26
C HIS A 362 -79.61 44.11 16.74
N GLN A 363 -78.48 43.77 17.35
CA GLN A 363 -78.03 44.34 18.62
C GLN A 363 -76.51 44.39 18.71
N GLY A 364 -76.00 45.60 18.90
CA GLY A 364 -74.72 45.87 19.56
C GLY A 364 -73.51 45.89 18.64
N HIS A 365 -72.98 47.11 18.43
CA HIS A 365 -71.65 47.36 17.87
C HIS A 365 -70.59 46.47 18.54
N ILE A 366 -70.06 45.49 17.82
CA ILE A 366 -68.79 44.83 18.13
C ILE A 366 -67.82 45.26 17.02
N TYR A 367 -66.78 46.01 17.38
CA TYR A 367 -65.69 46.34 16.47
C TYR A 367 -64.95 45.06 16.09
N PHE A 368 -65.24 44.52 14.91
CA PHE A 368 -64.40 43.50 14.27
C PHE A 368 -63.38 44.20 13.39
N GLN A 369 -62.10 44.07 13.73
CA GLN A 369 -61.03 44.46 12.80
C GLN A 369 -61.08 43.51 11.59
N PRO A 370 -61.17 44.04 10.36
CA PRO A 370 -61.02 43.21 9.17
C PRO A 370 -59.60 42.64 9.15
N PHE A 371 -59.49 41.32 9.04
CA PHE A 371 -58.21 40.69 8.74
C PHE A 371 -57.84 41.05 7.30
N GLY A 372 -57.00 42.09 7.16
CA GLY A 372 -56.52 42.51 5.85
C GLY A 372 -55.69 41.40 5.21
N CYS A 373 -56.01 41.03 3.97
CA CYS A 373 -55.12 40.26 3.10
C CYS A 373 -53.86 41.09 2.78
N GLY A 374 -52.92 41.19 3.72
CA GLY A 374 -51.58 41.62 3.38
C GLY A 374 -50.94 40.56 2.49
N GLN A 375 -50.46 40.96 1.30
CA GLN A 375 -49.62 40.13 0.46
C GLN A 375 -48.34 39.79 1.24
N PHE A 376 -48.27 38.61 1.86
CA PHE A 376 -47.14 38.27 2.74
C PHE A 376 -46.18 37.22 2.17
N PHE A 377 -46.43 36.67 0.97
CA PHE A 377 -45.61 35.59 0.39
C PHE A 377 -45.10 35.81 -1.05
N LEU A 378 -45.30 36.99 -1.65
CA LEU A 378 -44.81 37.29 -3.00
C LEU A 378 -43.90 38.52 -3.00
N SER A 379 -42.67 38.36 -2.53
CA SER A 379 -41.54 39.21 -2.92
C SER A 379 -40.24 38.52 -2.51
N SER A 380 -39.71 37.70 -3.42
CA SER A 380 -38.28 37.40 -3.52
C SER A 380 -38.02 37.05 -4.99
N GLU A 381 -37.70 38.07 -5.79
CA GLU A 381 -36.75 37.94 -6.90
C GLU A 381 -35.33 38.07 -6.33
#